data_AF-A0A5B9QXW9-F1
#
_entry.id   AF-A0A5B9QXW9-F1
#
_cell.length_a   1.000
_cell.length_b   1.000
_cell.length_c   1.000
_cell.angle_alpha   90.00
_cell.angle_beta   90.00
_cell.angle_gamma   90.00
#
_symmetry.space_group_name_H-M   'P 1'
#
loop_
_entity.id
_entity.type
_entity.pdbx_description
1 polymer ?
#
loop_
_entity_poly.entity_id
_entity_poly.type
_entity_poly.pdbx_seq_one_letter_code
_entity_poly.pdbx_strand_id
1 'polypeptide(L)'
;MLVNSQEDRDNDLPAAADRLDRIAEVRQSQGVTLRTISRRCGAAVRQLKAEERGDVELTLTALQRWAVALDVPIVELLAEPSEGLAAAVSQRAQLVRVMKTVEGLRAHAESAAMRRISDQLRDQLLEIMPELDEITAWPREGTRRKSGDVRRAVELPFRIDGCETGRDSLT
;
A
#
# COMPACT_ATOMS: atom_id res chain seq x y z
N MET A 1 -29.88 43.80 -24.75
CA MET A 1 -30.17 42.39 -25.07
C MET A 1 -28.82 41.68 -25.12
N LEU A 2 -28.63 40.72 -24.21
CA LEU A 2 -27.34 40.33 -23.65
C LEU A 2 -26.43 39.60 -24.65
N VAL A 3 -25.15 39.97 -24.54
CA VAL A 3 -23.98 39.35 -25.15
C VAL A 3 -23.92 37.89 -24.71
N ASN A 4 -23.74 36.98 -25.67
CA ASN A 4 -23.44 35.58 -25.41
C ASN A 4 -21.97 35.51 -24.96
N SER A 5 -21.76 35.72 -23.66
CA SER A 5 -20.45 35.72 -23.03
C SER A 5 -20.01 34.28 -22.73
N GLN A 6 -18.96 33.88 -23.44
CA GLN A 6 -17.84 33.07 -22.92
C GLN A 6 -18.13 31.63 -22.49
N GLU A 7 -17.70 30.72 -23.36
CA GLU A 7 -16.83 29.61 -22.97
C GLU A 7 -15.80 30.08 -21.93
N ASP A 8 -15.80 29.51 -20.73
CA ASP A 8 -14.63 28.84 -20.16
C ASP A 8 -14.83 28.45 -18.69
N ARG A 9 -14.33 27.25 -18.35
CA ARG A 9 -13.75 26.86 -17.05
C ARG A 9 -14.71 26.65 -15.89
N ASP A 10 -15.19 25.40 -15.78
CA ASP A 10 -15.17 24.67 -14.50
C ASP A 10 -15.45 23.18 -14.77
N ASN A 11 -14.62 22.57 -15.62
CA ASN A 11 -14.46 21.12 -15.63
C ASN A 11 -13.10 20.79 -15.00
N ASP A 12 -12.93 21.22 -13.74
CA ASP A 12 -11.86 20.73 -12.85
C ASP A 12 -12.22 19.33 -12.33
N LEU A 13 -12.47 18.39 -13.24
CA LEU A 13 -12.17 17.00 -12.95
C LEU A 13 -10.63 16.92 -12.94
N PRO A 14 -9.99 16.46 -11.85
CA PRO A 14 -8.54 16.45 -11.75
C PRO A 14 -7.97 15.67 -12.93
N ALA A 15 -7.40 16.40 -13.90
CA ALA A 15 -6.91 15.88 -15.18
C ALA A 15 -5.64 15.02 -15.05
N ALA A 16 -5.28 14.66 -13.81
CA ALA A 16 -4.25 13.71 -13.44
C ALA A 16 -4.76 12.93 -12.22
N ALA A 17 -5.91 12.26 -12.38
CA ALA A 17 -6.35 11.23 -11.45
C ALA A 17 -5.14 10.34 -11.11
N ASP A 18 -4.88 10.21 -9.81
CA ASP A 18 -3.76 9.46 -9.23
C ASP A 18 -3.66 8.11 -9.96
N ARG A 19 -2.69 8.00 -10.86
CA ARG A 19 -2.64 6.87 -11.79
C ARG A 19 -2.35 5.64 -10.96
N LEU A 20 -3.30 4.70 -10.91
CA LEU A 20 -3.20 3.53 -10.04
C LEU A 20 -2.18 2.49 -10.52
N ASP A 21 -1.62 2.66 -11.72
CA ASP A 21 -0.64 1.77 -12.34
C ASP A 21 0.67 2.49 -12.70
N ARG A 22 1.78 1.76 -12.62
CA ARG A 22 3.14 2.24 -12.96
C ARG A 22 3.80 1.37 -14.03
N ILE A 23 2.99 0.80 -14.93
CA ILE A 23 3.44 -0.12 -15.98
C ILE A 23 4.55 0.48 -16.85
N ALA A 24 4.41 1.75 -17.22
CA ALA A 24 5.38 2.45 -18.05
C ALA A 24 6.76 2.50 -17.40
N GLU A 25 6.80 2.78 -16.10
CA GLU A 25 8.03 2.87 -15.30
C GLU A 25 8.71 1.50 -15.20
N VAL A 26 7.94 0.47 -14.83
CA VAL A 26 8.46 -0.90 -14.69
C VAL A 26 9.00 -1.41 -16.03
N ARG A 27 8.25 -1.23 -17.12
CA ARG A 27 8.70 -1.60 -18.47
C ARG A 27 10.01 -0.90 -18.85
N GLN A 28 10.12 0.39 -18.58
CA GLN A 28 11.33 1.17 -18.88
C GLN A 28 12.53 0.72 -18.03
N SER A 29 12.32 0.45 -16.73
CA SER A 29 13.36 -0.03 -15.83
C SER A 29 13.97 -1.36 -16.27
N GLN A 30 13.18 -2.25 -16.87
CA GLN A 30 13.63 -3.52 -17.43
C GLN A 30 14.20 -3.41 -18.86
N GLY A 31 14.15 -2.23 -19.48
CA GLY A 31 14.63 -2.02 -20.85
C GLY A 31 13.81 -2.76 -21.93
N VAL A 32 12.57 -3.17 -21.63
CA VAL A 32 11.75 -3.95 -22.57
C VAL A 32 10.93 -3.02 -23.46
N THR A 33 10.96 -3.25 -24.77
CA THR A 33 10.15 -2.46 -25.72
C THR A 33 8.70 -2.95 -25.76
N LEU A 34 7.76 -2.05 -26.07
CA LEU A 34 6.35 -2.38 -26.30
C LEU A 34 6.14 -3.49 -27.35
N ARG A 35 7.02 -3.55 -28.35
CA ARG A 35 7.01 -4.59 -29.40
C ARG A 35 7.40 -5.96 -28.84
N THR A 36 8.29 -6.01 -27.85
CA THR A 36 8.64 -7.25 -27.15
C THR A 36 7.49 -7.71 -26.25
N ILE A 37 6.86 -6.79 -25.52
CA ILE A 37 5.67 -7.10 -24.71
C ILE A 37 4.55 -7.66 -25.58
N SER A 38 4.23 -6.98 -26.70
CA SER A 38 3.23 -7.43 -27.68
C SER A 38 3.46 -8.88 -28.15
N ARG A 39 4.71 -9.27 -28.39
CA ARG A 39 5.05 -10.65 -28.76
C ARG A 39 4.86 -11.65 -27.62
N ARG A 40 5.13 -11.25 -26.37
CA ARG A 40 4.99 -12.11 -25.19
C ARG A 40 3.54 -12.36 -24.81
N CYS A 41 2.69 -11.34 -24.94
CA CYS A 41 1.29 -11.42 -24.50
C CYS A 41 0.26 -11.53 -25.62
N GLY A 42 0.68 -11.47 -26.89
CA GLY A 42 -0.21 -11.54 -28.05
C GLY A 42 -1.12 -10.32 -28.23
N ALA A 43 -0.91 -9.23 -27.49
CA ALA A 43 -1.72 -8.02 -27.61
C ALA A 43 -1.17 -7.07 -28.68
N ALA A 44 -2.04 -6.29 -29.32
CA ALA A 44 -1.63 -5.31 -30.32
C ALA A 44 -0.84 -4.14 -29.69
N VAL A 45 0.24 -3.70 -30.33
CA VAL A 45 1.06 -2.57 -29.84
C VAL A 45 0.23 -1.29 -29.64
N ARG A 46 -0.78 -1.05 -30.48
CA ARG A 46 -1.69 0.09 -30.35
C ARG A 46 -2.48 0.03 -29.04
N GLN A 47 -2.97 -1.16 -28.67
CA GLN A 47 -3.68 -1.39 -27.41
C GLN A 47 -2.74 -1.17 -26.23
N LEU A 48 -1.56 -1.79 -26.24
CA LEU A 48 -0.57 -1.63 -25.16
C LEU A 48 -0.15 -0.17 -24.97
N LYS A 49 -0.04 0.61 -26.06
CA LYS A 49 0.27 2.04 -25.99
C LYS A 49 -0.89 2.87 -25.43
N ALA A 50 -2.13 2.44 -25.60
CA ALA A 50 -3.29 3.10 -25.00
C ALA A 50 -3.37 2.78 -23.50
N GLU A 51 -3.17 1.50 -23.14
CA GLU A 51 -3.06 1.04 -21.75
C GLU A 51 -1.90 1.75 -21.01
N GLU A 52 -0.70 1.82 -21.61
CA GLU A 52 0.46 2.46 -20.98
C GLU A 52 0.31 3.98 -20.82
N ARG A 53 -0.48 4.65 -21.68
CA ARG A 53 -0.74 6.09 -21.57
C ARG A 53 -1.93 6.44 -20.67
N GLY A 54 -2.70 5.44 -20.24
CA GLY A 54 -3.94 5.67 -19.50
C GLY A 54 -5.08 6.22 -20.37
N ASP A 55 -4.98 6.09 -21.70
CA ASP A 55 -6.06 6.49 -22.63
C ASP A 55 -7.31 5.61 -22.46
N VAL A 56 -7.16 4.44 -21.84
CA VAL A 56 -8.20 3.42 -21.64
C VAL A 56 -8.10 2.89 -20.23
N GLU A 57 -9.24 2.58 -19.62
CA GLU A 57 -9.29 1.90 -18.33
C GLU A 57 -8.55 0.56 -18.37
N LEU A 58 -7.63 0.38 -17.43
CA LEU A 58 -6.85 -0.84 -17.33
C LEU A 58 -7.63 -1.89 -16.53
N THR A 59 -8.14 -2.90 -17.21
CA THR A 59 -8.78 -4.06 -16.55
C THR A 59 -7.76 -4.90 -15.78
N LEU A 60 -8.21 -5.61 -14.75
CA LEU A 60 -7.37 -6.53 -13.98
C LEU A 60 -6.75 -7.64 -14.87
N THR A 61 -7.50 -8.13 -15.85
CA THR A 61 -7.01 -9.10 -16.84
C THR A 61 -5.88 -8.52 -17.69
N ALA A 62 -6.00 -7.25 -18.10
CA ALA A 62 -4.94 -6.55 -18.81
C ALA A 62 -3.70 -6.38 -17.92
N LEU A 63 -3.88 -5.98 -16.66
CA LEU A 63 -2.80 -5.84 -15.69
C LEU A 63 -2.05 -7.16 -15.43
N GLN A 64 -2.79 -8.28 -15.27
CA GLN A 64 -2.19 -9.62 -15.16
C GLN A 64 -1.38 -9.99 -16.40
N ARG A 65 -1.89 -9.68 -17.59
CA ARG A 65 -1.18 -9.91 -18.85
C ARG A 65 0.13 -9.10 -18.92
N TRP A 66 0.13 -7.88 -18.43
CA TRP A 66 1.36 -7.07 -18.28
C TRP A 66 2.34 -7.69 -17.30
N ALA A 67 1.88 -8.15 -16.14
CA ALA A 67 2.70 -8.79 -15.11
C ALA A 67 3.41 -10.04 -15.66
N VAL A 68 2.68 -10.91 -16.34
CA VAL A 68 3.24 -12.11 -16.99
C VAL A 68 4.24 -11.74 -18.10
N ALA A 69 3.94 -10.70 -18.90
CA ALA A 69 4.83 -10.30 -20.00
C ALA A 69 6.14 -9.62 -19.52
N LEU A 70 6.08 -8.93 -18.38
CA LEU A 70 7.21 -8.28 -17.72
C LEU A 70 7.92 -9.19 -16.71
N ASP A 71 7.37 -10.36 -16.42
CA ASP A 71 7.88 -11.30 -15.42
C ASP A 71 8.06 -10.64 -14.04
N VAL A 72 7.02 -9.89 -13.61
CA VAL A 72 6.96 -9.22 -12.30
C VAL A 72 5.70 -9.59 -11.57
N PRO A 73 5.70 -9.57 -10.22
CA PRO A 73 4.47 -9.72 -9.47
C PRO A 73 3.54 -8.51 -9.72
N ILE A 74 2.23 -8.76 -9.74
CA ILE A 74 1.21 -7.74 -10.10
C ILE A 74 1.26 -6.47 -9.24
N VAL A 75 1.72 -6.61 -7.99
CA VAL A 75 1.86 -5.50 -7.04
C VAL A 75 2.89 -4.47 -7.48
N GLU A 76 3.92 -4.87 -8.23
CA GLU A 76 4.96 -3.95 -8.75
C GLU A 76 4.41 -3.03 -9.85
N LEU A 77 3.32 -3.45 -10.50
CA LEU A 77 2.66 -2.66 -11.54
C LEU A 77 1.65 -1.67 -10.98
N LEU A 78 1.34 -1.73 -9.68
CA LEU A 78 0.45 -0.78 -9.01
C LEU A 78 1.26 0.42 -8.53
N ALA A 79 0.70 1.61 -8.68
CA ALA A 79 1.28 2.81 -8.09
C ALA A 79 1.15 2.76 -6.57
N GLU A 80 2.16 3.28 -5.88
CA GLU A 80 2.04 3.48 -4.45
C GLU A 80 1.07 4.64 -4.19
N PRO A 81 0.09 4.48 -3.28
CA PRO A 81 -0.82 5.55 -2.94
C PRO A 81 -0.03 6.78 -2.45
N SER A 82 -0.25 7.91 -3.10
CA SER A 82 0.41 9.20 -2.83
C SER A 82 0.24 9.65 -1.37
N GLU A 83 -0.92 9.36 -0.79
CA GLU A 83 -1.20 9.44 0.64
C GLU A 83 -1.43 8.03 1.18
N GLY A 84 -0.32 7.34 1.46
CA GLY A 84 -0.37 5.93 1.77
C GLY A 84 -1.23 5.57 2.98
N LEU A 85 -1.70 4.31 3.01
CA LEU A 85 -2.10 3.61 4.24
C LEU A 85 -1.14 3.89 5.42
N ALA A 86 0.12 4.21 5.12
CA ALA A 86 1.12 4.70 6.06
C ALA A 86 0.61 5.85 6.96
N ALA A 87 -0.19 6.81 6.48
CA ALA A 87 -0.69 7.89 7.32
C ALA A 87 -1.68 7.37 8.37
N ALA A 88 -2.69 6.60 7.98
CA ALA A 88 -3.67 6.00 8.89
C ALA A 88 -3.01 4.99 9.84
N VAL A 89 -2.09 4.15 9.33
CA VAL A 89 -1.33 3.18 10.13
C VAL A 89 -0.36 3.88 11.08
N SER A 90 0.30 4.97 10.65
CA SER A 90 1.22 5.76 11.48
C SER A 90 0.49 6.52 12.59
N GLN A 91 -0.64 7.15 12.26
CA GLN A 91 -1.51 7.80 13.24
C GLN A 91 -1.99 6.81 14.29
N ARG A 92 -2.48 5.64 13.86
CA ARG A 92 -2.88 4.56 14.78
C ARG A 92 -1.69 4.07 15.61
N ALA A 93 -0.52 3.85 15.02
CA ALA A 93 0.69 3.45 15.73
C ALA A 93 1.17 4.52 16.72
N GLN A 94 0.97 5.80 16.44
CA GLN A 94 1.26 6.89 17.36
C GLN A 94 0.31 6.87 18.55
N LEU A 95 -1.01 6.74 18.33
CA LEU A 95 -1.99 6.62 19.40
C LEU A 95 -1.72 5.40 20.29
N VAL A 96 -1.38 4.25 19.70
CA VAL A 96 -0.96 3.04 20.44
C VAL A 96 0.26 3.32 21.33
N ARG A 97 1.28 4.03 20.83
CA ARG A 97 2.47 4.39 21.62
C ARG A 97 2.12 5.30 22.79
N VAL A 98 1.24 6.27 22.58
CA VAL A 98 0.77 7.18 23.64
C VAL A 98 -0.02 6.39 24.69
N MET A 99 -0.95 5.52 24.30
CA MET A 99 -1.72 4.67 25.22
C MET A 99 -0.81 3.82 26.11
N LYS A 100 0.19 3.15 25.52
CA LYS A 100 1.17 2.37 26.29
C LYS A 100 1.96 3.22 27.30
N THR A 101 2.18 4.49 26.99
CA THR A 101 2.86 5.44 27.87
C THR A 101 1.95 5.85 29.03
N VAL A 102 0.67 6.10 28.74
CA VAL A 102 -0.37 6.39 29.75
C VAL A 102 -0.56 5.19 30.69
N GLU A 103 -0.66 3.97 30.17
CA GLU A 103 -0.75 2.76 31.00
C GLU A 103 0.51 2.55 31.84
N GLY A 104 1.69 2.87 31.30
CA GLY A 104 2.94 2.89 32.05
C GLY A 104 2.93 3.90 33.20
N LEU A 105 2.42 5.12 32.95
CA LEU A 105 2.29 6.18 33.96
C LEU A 105 1.30 5.76 35.05
N ARG A 106 0.15 5.21 34.66
CA ARG A 106 -0.88 4.74 35.58
C ARG A 106 -0.39 3.62 36.49
N ALA A 107 0.37 2.67 35.96
CA ALA A 107 0.97 1.58 36.72
C ALA A 107 1.99 2.06 37.79
N HIS A 108 2.63 3.22 37.59
CA HIS A 108 3.70 3.74 38.46
C HIS A 108 3.33 5.05 39.16
N ALA A 109 2.08 5.49 39.03
CA ALA A 109 1.64 6.71 39.64
C ALA A 109 1.61 6.51 41.17
N GLU A 110 2.53 7.14 41.90
CA GLU A 110 2.60 7.05 43.36
C GLU A 110 1.58 7.98 44.04
N SER A 111 1.31 9.14 43.42
CA SER A 111 0.37 10.14 43.94
C SER A 111 -1.05 9.98 43.41
N ALA A 112 -2.04 10.35 44.23
CA ALA A 112 -3.45 10.35 43.81
C ALA A 112 -3.74 11.33 42.68
N ALA A 113 -3.02 12.46 42.62
CA ALA A 113 -3.12 13.42 41.53
C ALA A 113 -2.62 12.83 40.20
N MET A 114 -1.50 12.10 40.20
CA MET A 114 -0.94 11.48 38.99
C MET A 114 -1.85 10.36 38.46
N ARG A 115 -2.46 9.57 39.36
CA ARG A 115 -3.45 8.55 38.98
C ARG A 115 -4.65 9.18 38.25
N ARG A 116 -5.24 10.23 38.83
CA ARG A 116 -6.38 10.95 38.22
C ARG A 116 -6.06 11.50 36.83
N ILE A 117 -4.90 12.11 36.66
CA ILE A 117 -4.47 12.67 35.37
C ILE A 117 -4.26 11.53 34.34
N SER A 118 -3.67 10.42 34.76
CA SER A 118 -3.44 9.26 33.87
C SER A 118 -4.75 8.60 33.45
N ASP A 119 -5.71 8.46 34.38
CA ASP A 119 -7.04 7.93 34.08
C ASP A 119 -7.78 8.85 33.10
N GLN A 120 -7.75 10.16 33.32
CA GLN A 120 -8.36 11.13 32.39
C GLN A 120 -7.73 11.06 30.99
N LEU A 121 -6.41 10.96 30.88
CA LEU A 121 -5.72 10.83 29.59
C LEU A 121 -6.09 9.53 28.87
N ARG A 122 -6.25 8.42 29.61
CA ARG A 122 -6.71 7.15 29.03
C ARG A 122 -8.12 7.30 28.46
N ASP A 123 -9.03 7.88 29.24
CA ASP A 123 -10.43 8.05 28.83
C ASP A 123 -10.53 8.94 27.57
N GLN A 124 -9.75 10.02 27.50
CA GLN A 124 -9.64 10.87 26.30
C GLN A 124 -9.10 10.13 25.07
N LEU A 125 -8.15 9.20 25.23
CA LEU A 125 -7.64 8.39 24.13
C LEU A 125 -8.67 7.35 23.65
N LEU A 126 -9.44 6.78 24.57
CA LEU A 126 -10.51 5.81 24.23
C LEU A 126 -11.68 6.47 23.50
N GLU A 127 -12.00 7.73 23.80
CA GLU A 127 -12.97 8.51 23.04
C GLU A 127 -12.53 8.73 21.58
N ILE A 128 -11.22 8.92 21.35
CA ILE A 128 -10.66 9.09 20.01
C ILE A 128 -10.55 7.74 19.27
N MET A 129 -10.17 6.67 19.98
CA MET A 129 -9.99 5.34 19.39
C MET A 129 -10.29 4.23 20.41
N PRO A 130 -11.48 3.61 20.37
CA PRO A 130 -11.94 2.67 21.40
C PRO A 130 -11.15 1.36 21.41
N GLU A 131 -10.62 0.95 20.24
CA GLU A 131 -9.72 -0.20 20.07
C GLU A 131 -8.37 -0.07 20.80
N LEU A 132 -8.11 1.03 21.52
CA LEU A 132 -6.96 1.15 22.42
C LEU A 132 -7.15 0.44 23.77
N ASP A 133 -8.37 0.01 24.14
CA ASP A 133 -8.68 -0.57 25.45
C ASP A 133 -7.89 -1.85 25.77
N GLU A 134 -7.57 -2.64 24.74
CA GLU A 134 -6.83 -3.90 24.90
C GLU A 134 -5.31 -3.69 25.12
N ILE A 135 -4.82 -2.45 25.09
CA ILE A 135 -3.39 -2.16 25.09
C ILE A 135 -2.86 -2.06 26.50
N THR A 136 -1.92 -2.95 26.84
CA THR A 136 -1.17 -2.90 28.09
C THR A 136 0.08 -2.02 27.96
N ALA A 137 0.59 -1.52 29.10
CA ALA A 137 1.84 -0.78 29.19
C ALA A 137 3.01 -1.50 28.48
N TRP A 138 4.01 -0.71 28.03
CA TRP A 138 5.27 -1.29 27.58
C TRP A 138 5.86 -2.17 28.70
N PRO A 139 6.27 -3.42 28.40
CA PRO A 139 7.06 -4.19 29.36
C PRO A 139 8.35 -3.40 29.64
N ARG A 140 8.55 -3.01 30.90
CA ARG A 140 9.70 -2.19 31.32
C ARG A 140 11.00 -3.00 31.24
N GLU A 141 10.87 -4.32 31.25
CA GLU A 141 11.93 -5.26 30.99
C GLU A 141 11.99 -5.58 29.49
N GLY A 142 12.98 -5.00 28.80
CA GLY A 142 13.61 -5.76 27.74
C GLY A 142 14.14 -7.04 28.38
N THR A 143 13.45 -8.16 28.20
CA THR A 143 13.98 -9.48 28.55
C THR A 143 15.41 -9.50 28.05
N ARG A 144 16.36 -9.55 28.99
CA ARG A 144 17.79 -9.57 28.71
C ARG A 144 18.00 -10.67 27.68
N ARG A 145 18.23 -10.30 26.42
CA ARG A 145 18.64 -11.26 25.40
C ARG A 145 19.87 -11.94 25.97
N LYS A 146 19.82 -13.25 26.21
CA LYS A 146 21.06 -14.00 26.38
C LYS A 146 21.78 -13.84 25.05
N SER A 147 22.93 -13.17 25.06
CA SER A 147 23.82 -13.04 23.90
C SER A 147 24.10 -14.44 23.35
N GLY A 148 23.45 -14.82 22.25
CA GLY A 148 23.59 -16.16 21.69
C GLY A 148 22.62 -16.50 20.57
N ASP A 149 21.39 -15.98 20.58
CA ASP A 149 20.42 -16.32 19.52
C ASP A 149 20.61 -15.47 18.27
N VAL A 150 21.44 -15.98 17.36
CA VAL A 150 21.46 -15.60 15.95
C VAL A 150 20.12 -16.04 15.35
N ARG A 151 19.19 -15.08 15.16
CA ARG A 151 17.97 -15.34 14.39
C ARG A 151 18.34 -15.49 12.92
N ARG A 152 18.22 -16.72 12.43
CA ARG A 152 18.13 -17.02 10.99
C ARG A 152 16.87 -16.32 10.46
N ALA A 153 17.03 -15.34 9.58
CA ALA A 153 15.92 -14.78 8.85
C ALA A 153 15.25 -15.93 8.08
N VAL A 154 13.96 -16.12 8.30
CA VAL A 154 13.15 -17.11 7.59
C VAL A 154 12.96 -16.59 6.18
N GLU A 155 13.68 -17.15 5.21
CA GLU A 155 13.34 -17.07 3.80
C GLU A 155 12.12 -17.97 3.57
N LEU A 156 10.96 -17.38 3.26
CA LEU A 156 9.84 -18.13 2.68
C LEU A 156 9.94 -17.99 1.16
N PRO A 157 10.21 -19.07 0.40
CA PRO A 157 10.08 -19.05 -1.04
C PRO A 157 8.59 -19.03 -1.40
N PHE A 158 8.13 -17.89 -1.92
CA PHE A 158 6.83 -17.77 -2.58
C PHE A 158 6.91 -18.48 -3.93
N ARG A 159 6.14 -19.57 -4.08
CA ARG A 159 5.99 -20.35 -5.31
C ARG A 159 4.56 -20.18 -5.79
N ILE A 160 4.36 -19.54 -6.94
CA ILE A 160 3.11 -19.68 -7.69
C ILE A 160 3.34 -20.81 -8.68
N ASP A 161 2.80 -21.98 -8.38
CA ASP A 161 2.62 -23.03 -9.38
C ASP A 161 1.32 -22.74 -10.16
N GLY A 162 1.40 -22.85 -11.50
CA GLY A 162 0.22 -23.09 -12.34
C GLY A 162 0.05 -22.13 -13.53
N CYS A 163 0.65 -22.47 -14.67
CA CYS A 163 -0.04 -22.36 -15.97
C CYS A 163 0.58 -23.37 -16.94
N GLU A 164 -0.02 -24.54 -17.01
CA GLU A 164 0.31 -25.57 -17.99
C GLU A 164 -0.01 -25.03 -19.38
N THR A 165 1.02 -24.76 -20.17
CA THR A 165 0.84 -24.51 -21.61
C THR A 165 0.51 -25.81 -22.30
N GLY A 166 -0.78 -26.04 -22.52
CA GLY A 166 -1.25 -26.99 -23.54
C GLY A 166 -0.86 -26.49 -24.93
N ARG A 167 0.33 -26.88 -25.38
CA ARG A 167 0.62 -27.07 -26.81
C ARG A 167 0.63 -28.57 -27.04
N ASP A 168 -0.28 -29.03 -27.90
CA ASP A 168 0.05 -29.86 -29.05
C ASP A 168 -1.23 -30.46 -29.63
N SER A 169 -1.69 -29.93 -30.77
CA SER A 169 -2.32 -30.74 -31.83
C SER A 169 -2.16 -30.00 -33.16
N LEU A 170 -1.00 -30.19 -33.81
CA LEU A 170 -0.89 -30.08 -35.26
C LEU A 170 -0.79 -31.51 -35.79
N THR A 171 -1.88 -32.00 -36.36
CA THR A 171 -1.88 -32.84 -37.56
C THR A 171 -3.21 -32.68 -38.27
#